data_AF-A0A9X4ARZ5-F1
#
_entry.id   AF-A0A9X4ARZ5-F1
#
_cell.length_a   1.000
_cell.length_b   1.000
_cell.length_c   1.000
_cell.angle_alpha   90.00
_cell.angle_beta   90.00
_cell.angle_gamma   90.00
#
_symmetry.space_group_name_H-M   'P 1'
#
loop_
_entity.id
_entity.type
_entity.pdbx_description
1 polymer ?
#
loop_
_entity_poly.entity_id
_entity_poly.type
_entity_poly.pdbx_seq_one_letter_code
_entity_poly.pdbx_strand_id
1 'polypeptide(L)'
;MSQEAEARRGTMLDDVRNVPWASFAQPEWNDPNEVPSALRALSSCTSEEEALRAYHKFLYAVGNNHSGSYYPVVLPALPFLARILESDNEIARRTTLDVLIDLLGSFGPEPGFEFEGIDPETGLRGDLRALLHSHARIMVPVTLAIASDRSPARLRSAALAAELAEALLEDADS
;
A
#
# COMPACT_ATOMS: atom_id res chain seq x y z
N MET A 1 -22.59 7.47 2.60
CA MET A 1 -21.40 7.79 1.80
C MET A 1 -21.63 9.16 1.17
N SER A 2 -20.75 10.13 1.37
CA SER A 2 -20.93 11.51 0.84
C SER A 2 -20.52 11.58 -0.64
N GLN A 3 -21.10 12.52 -1.41
CA GLN A 3 -20.74 12.75 -2.82
C GLN A 3 -19.25 13.05 -3.01
N GLU A 4 -18.62 13.67 -2.01
CA GLU A 4 -17.19 14.02 -2.03
C GLU A 4 -16.28 12.78 -1.89
N ALA A 5 -16.66 11.81 -1.05
CA ALA A 5 -15.94 10.54 -0.93
C ALA A 5 -16.06 9.70 -2.21
N GLU A 6 -17.21 9.75 -2.86
CA GLU A 6 -17.47 9.06 -4.13
C GLU A 6 -16.69 9.70 -5.29
N ALA A 7 -16.61 11.04 -5.34
CA ALA A 7 -15.78 11.77 -6.31
C ALA A 7 -14.28 11.47 -6.13
N ARG A 8 -13.76 11.49 -4.89
CA ARG A 8 -12.36 11.13 -4.58
C ARG A 8 -12.03 9.69 -4.98
N ARG A 9 -12.97 8.77 -4.76
CA ARG A 9 -12.83 7.38 -5.20
C ARG A 9 -12.81 7.29 -6.73
N GLY A 10 -13.71 7.99 -7.43
CA GLY A 10 -13.71 8.08 -8.89
C GLY A 10 -12.36 8.53 -9.46
N THR A 11 -11.80 9.62 -8.93
CA THR A 11 -10.49 10.13 -9.36
C THR A 11 -9.35 9.15 -9.06
N MET A 12 -9.38 8.45 -7.92
CA MET A 12 -8.39 7.42 -7.61
C MET A 12 -8.46 6.25 -8.61
N LEU A 13 -9.65 5.81 -8.98
CA LEU A 13 -9.86 4.71 -9.93
C LEU A 13 -9.43 5.07 -11.36
N ASP A 14 -9.52 6.33 -11.74
CA ASP A 14 -9.02 6.86 -13.01
C ASP A 14 -7.50 6.84 -13.03
N ASP A 15 -6.86 7.36 -11.97
CA ASP A 15 -5.40 7.40 -11.84
C ASP A 15 -4.78 6.00 -11.85
N VAL A 16 -5.41 5.03 -11.16
CA VAL A 16 -4.95 3.62 -11.16
C VAL A 16 -4.88 3.05 -12.58
N ARG A 17 -5.77 3.46 -13.49
CA ARG A 17 -5.78 2.94 -14.88
C ARG A 17 -4.68 3.55 -15.75
N ASN A 18 -4.14 4.70 -15.35
CA ASN A 18 -3.16 5.44 -16.13
C ASN A 18 -1.71 5.02 -15.83
N VAL A 19 -1.49 4.22 -14.78
CA VAL A 19 -0.17 3.68 -14.49
C VAL A 19 0.17 2.56 -15.47
N PRO A 20 1.37 2.54 -16.08
CA PRO A 20 1.79 1.49 -16.98
C PRO A 20 2.23 0.24 -16.21
N TRP A 21 1.31 -0.44 -15.49
CA TRP A 21 1.64 -1.56 -14.59
C TRP A 21 2.54 -2.64 -15.22
N ALA A 22 2.30 -2.96 -16.49
CA ALA A 22 3.07 -3.96 -17.23
C ALA A 22 4.54 -3.56 -17.51
N SER A 23 4.94 -2.30 -17.30
CA SER A 23 6.34 -1.89 -17.44
C SER A 23 7.19 -2.16 -16.20
N PHE A 24 6.57 -2.52 -15.07
CA PHE A 24 7.26 -2.84 -13.84
C PHE A 24 7.49 -4.35 -13.72
N ALA A 25 8.62 -4.74 -13.13
CA ALA A 25 8.82 -6.11 -12.74
C ALA A 25 7.76 -6.52 -11.71
N GLN A 26 7.12 -7.67 -11.95
CA GLN A 26 5.96 -8.17 -11.22
C GLN A 26 5.97 -9.70 -11.23
N PRO A 27 5.17 -10.35 -10.38
CA PRO A 27 5.03 -11.80 -10.41
C PRO A 27 4.61 -12.33 -11.79
N GLU A 28 5.13 -13.48 -12.20
CA GLU A 28 4.91 -14.05 -13.53
C GLU A 28 3.44 -14.45 -13.80
N TRP A 29 2.66 -14.67 -12.74
CA TRP A 29 1.25 -15.00 -12.82
C TRP A 29 0.33 -13.77 -12.95
N ASN A 30 0.88 -12.56 -12.82
CA ASN A 30 0.06 -11.35 -12.94
C ASN A 30 -0.37 -11.10 -14.38
N ASP A 31 -1.64 -10.75 -14.55
CA ASP A 31 -2.10 -10.01 -15.72
C ASP A 31 -2.06 -8.48 -15.46
N PRO A 32 -2.12 -7.64 -16.51
CA PRO A 32 -2.02 -6.18 -16.37
C PRO A 32 -3.07 -5.52 -15.46
N ASN A 33 -4.14 -6.23 -15.10
CA ASN A 33 -5.21 -5.74 -14.24
C ASN A 33 -5.12 -6.23 -12.79
N GLU A 34 -4.18 -7.11 -12.43
CA GLU A 34 -4.13 -7.67 -11.07
C GLU A 34 -3.93 -6.59 -10.00
N VAL A 35 -2.90 -5.75 -10.13
CA VAL A 35 -2.64 -4.64 -9.20
C VAL A 35 -3.80 -3.62 -9.18
N PRO A 36 -4.31 -3.12 -10.33
CA PRO A 36 -5.52 -2.33 -10.36
C PRO A 36 -6.69 -2.97 -9.61
N SER A 37 -7.00 -4.23 -9.91
CA SER A 37 -8.12 -4.95 -9.33
C SER A 37 -7.97 -5.12 -7.82
N ALA A 38 -6.75 -5.35 -7.34
CA ALA A 38 -6.44 -5.45 -5.92
C ALA A 38 -6.60 -4.11 -5.18
N LEU A 39 -6.09 -3.00 -5.75
CA LEU A 39 -6.28 -1.66 -5.19
C LEU A 39 -7.76 -1.28 -5.10
N ARG A 40 -8.56 -1.65 -6.11
CA ARG A 40 -10.02 -1.46 -6.08
C ARG A 40 -10.64 -2.25 -4.93
N ALA A 41 -10.27 -3.53 -4.79
CA ALA A 41 -10.78 -4.40 -3.73
C ALA A 41 -10.44 -3.84 -2.33
N LEU A 42 -9.22 -3.36 -2.11
CA LEU A 42 -8.82 -2.69 -0.86
C LEU A 42 -9.67 -1.45 -0.60
N SER A 43 -9.84 -0.58 -1.59
CA SER A 43 -10.61 0.67 -1.42
C SER A 43 -12.10 0.45 -1.11
N SER A 44 -12.63 -0.73 -1.44
CA SER A 44 -14.07 -0.99 -1.47
C SER A 44 -14.54 -2.06 -0.51
N CYS A 45 -13.66 -2.71 0.26
CA CYS A 45 -14.08 -3.72 1.20
C CYS A 45 -14.91 -3.10 2.34
N THR A 46 -16.02 -3.73 2.68
CA THR A 46 -16.99 -3.26 3.68
C THR A 46 -17.35 -4.31 4.72
N SER A 47 -16.72 -5.48 4.64
CA SER A 47 -16.83 -6.57 5.60
C SER A 47 -15.46 -7.20 5.87
N GLU A 48 -15.34 -7.91 6.98
CA GLU A 48 -14.11 -8.63 7.36
C GLU A 48 -13.72 -9.69 6.32
N GLU A 49 -14.70 -10.36 5.71
CA GLU A 49 -14.45 -11.35 4.65
C GLU A 49 -13.88 -10.68 3.39
N GLU A 50 -14.46 -9.55 2.98
CA GLU A 50 -13.95 -8.77 1.85
C GLU A 50 -12.56 -8.19 2.15
N ALA A 51 -12.33 -7.73 3.38
CA ALA A 51 -11.04 -7.23 3.84
C ALA A 51 -9.95 -8.29 3.73
N LEU A 52 -10.20 -9.49 4.24
CA LEU A 52 -9.25 -10.60 4.18
C LEU A 52 -8.93 -10.98 2.72
N ARG A 53 -9.96 -11.03 1.85
CA ARG A 53 -9.75 -11.28 0.42
C ARG A 53 -8.95 -10.17 -0.25
N ALA A 54 -9.26 -8.91 0.05
CA ALA A 54 -8.57 -7.77 -0.52
C ALA A 54 -7.10 -7.69 -0.08
N TYR A 55 -6.83 -7.96 1.20
CA TYR A 55 -5.49 -8.08 1.76
C TYR A 55 -4.65 -9.11 0.99
N HIS A 56 -5.12 -10.36 0.91
CA HIS A 56 -4.37 -11.41 0.19
C HIS A 56 -4.24 -11.09 -1.29
N LYS A 57 -5.32 -10.61 -1.92
CA LYS A 57 -5.31 -10.25 -3.34
C LYS A 57 -4.24 -9.20 -3.64
N PHE A 58 -4.11 -8.19 -2.79
CA PHE A 58 -3.09 -7.16 -2.96
C PHE A 58 -1.67 -7.70 -2.78
N LEU A 59 -1.41 -8.45 -1.71
CA LEU A 59 -0.09 -9.02 -1.48
C LEU A 59 0.33 -10.01 -2.58
N TYR A 60 -0.59 -10.76 -3.19
CA TYR A 60 -0.30 -11.58 -4.37
C TYR A 60 -0.08 -10.77 -5.65
N ALA A 61 -0.73 -9.62 -5.79
CA ALA A 61 -0.58 -8.78 -6.96
C ALA A 61 0.76 -8.03 -6.97
N VAL A 62 1.33 -7.73 -5.80
CA VAL A 62 2.63 -7.04 -5.72
C VAL A 62 3.79 -7.94 -5.29
N GLY A 63 3.52 -9.20 -5.01
CA GLY A 63 4.44 -10.05 -4.26
C GLY A 63 4.10 -11.53 -4.27
N ASN A 64 4.94 -12.29 -3.58
CA ASN A 64 4.66 -13.66 -3.21
C ASN A 64 4.25 -13.69 -1.74
N ASN A 65 2.95 -13.56 -1.50
CA ASN A 65 2.36 -13.54 -0.15
C ASN A 65 2.68 -14.82 0.67
N HIS A 66 2.99 -15.95 0.02
CA HIS A 66 3.38 -17.17 0.72
C HIS A 66 4.83 -17.11 1.23
N SER A 67 5.72 -16.47 0.47
CA SER A 67 7.15 -16.37 0.80
C SER A 67 7.50 -15.10 1.57
N GLY A 68 6.55 -14.17 1.74
CA GLY A 68 6.78 -12.91 2.41
C GLY A 68 7.68 -11.98 1.61
N SER A 69 7.47 -11.90 0.30
CA SER A 69 8.29 -11.10 -0.61
C SER A 69 7.49 -10.22 -1.57
N TYR A 70 8.11 -9.14 -2.06
CA TYR A 70 7.50 -8.18 -2.99
C TYR A 70 8.39 -7.89 -4.21
N TYR A 71 7.75 -7.49 -5.30
CA TYR A 71 8.35 -7.12 -6.57
C TYR A 71 8.34 -5.59 -6.76
N PRO A 72 9.16 -5.03 -7.68
CA PRO A 72 9.23 -3.59 -7.94
C PRO A 72 7.89 -2.90 -8.23
N VAL A 73 6.88 -3.61 -8.75
CA VAL A 73 5.52 -3.09 -8.96
C VAL A 73 4.84 -2.55 -7.69
N VAL A 74 5.34 -2.89 -6.50
CA VAL A 74 4.86 -2.31 -5.23
C VAL A 74 5.07 -0.80 -5.15
N LEU A 75 6.15 -0.26 -5.73
CA LEU A 75 6.52 1.15 -5.65
C LEU A 75 5.44 2.07 -6.24
N PRO A 76 4.96 1.88 -7.50
CA PRO A 76 3.88 2.70 -8.04
C PRO A 76 2.53 2.47 -7.35
N ALA A 77 2.37 1.45 -6.51
CA ALA A 77 1.16 1.23 -5.73
C ALA A 77 1.07 2.13 -4.48
N LEU A 78 2.20 2.60 -3.93
CA LEU A 78 2.24 3.37 -2.67
C LEU A 78 1.34 4.62 -2.65
N PRO A 79 1.31 5.48 -3.69
CA PRO A 79 0.44 6.66 -3.67
C PRO A 79 -1.05 6.31 -3.57
N PHE A 80 -1.45 5.13 -4.05
CA PHE A 80 -2.83 4.67 -3.96
C PHE A 80 -3.17 4.12 -2.58
N LEU A 81 -2.23 3.43 -1.92
CA LEU A 81 -2.39 3.00 -0.53
C LEU A 81 -2.54 4.22 0.40
N ALA A 82 -1.72 5.27 0.18
CA ALA A 82 -1.83 6.53 0.91
C ALA A 82 -3.25 7.13 0.82
N ARG A 83 -3.82 7.17 -0.39
CA ARG A 83 -5.20 7.66 -0.60
C ARG A 83 -6.28 6.77 0.04
N ILE A 84 -6.06 5.46 0.12
CA ILE A 84 -7.00 4.56 0.81
C ILE A 84 -6.97 4.83 2.33
N LEU A 85 -5.81 5.13 2.91
CA LEU A 85 -5.69 5.52 4.32
C LEU A 85 -6.48 6.80 4.64
N GLU A 86 -6.55 7.74 3.70
CA GLU A 86 -7.33 8.98 3.83
C GLU A 86 -8.86 8.74 3.78
N SER A 87 -9.31 7.57 3.33
CA SER A 87 -10.74 7.28 3.16
C SER A 87 -11.49 7.11 4.48
N ASP A 88 -12.76 7.49 4.54
CA ASP A 88 -13.62 7.29 5.72
C ASP A 88 -14.06 5.83 5.94
N ASN A 89 -13.68 4.93 5.03
CA ASN A 89 -13.97 3.51 5.15
C ASN A 89 -12.96 2.87 6.11
N GLU A 90 -13.38 2.70 7.37
CA GLU A 90 -12.54 2.16 8.43
C GLU A 90 -12.00 0.76 8.13
N ILE A 91 -12.79 -0.10 7.48
CA ILE A 91 -12.34 -1.46 7.12
C ILE A 91 -11.24 -1.37 6.07
N ALA A 92 -11.44 -0.60 5.00
CA ALA A 92 -10.42 -0.38 3.96
C ALA A 92 -9.14 0.24 4.51
N ARG A 93 -9.26 1.26 5.37
CA ARG A 93 -8.14 1.92 6.04
C ARG A 93 -7.33 0.94 6.85
N ARG A 94 -7.99 0.16 7.72
CA ARG A 94 -7.34 -0.83 8.58
C ARG A 94 -6.67 -1.94 7.78
N THR A 95 -7.35 -2.47 6.77
CA THR A 95 -6.78 -3.50 5.87
C THR A 95 -5.56 -2.97 5.11
N THR A 96 -5.57 -1.69 4.74
CA THR A 96 -4.42 -1.05 4.09
C THR A 96 -3.25 -0.88 5.06
N LEU A 97 -3.52 -0.56 6.34
CA LEU A 97 -2.48 -0.54 7.39
C LEU A 97 -1.86 -1.92 7.59
N ASP A 98 -2.68 -2.98 7.68
CA ASP A 98 -2.20 -4.37 7.81
C ASP A 98 -1.27 -4.73 6.62
N VAL A 99 -1.66 -4.40 5.38
CA VAL A 99 -0.82 -4.58 4.17
C VAL A 99 0.53 -3.84 4.29
N LEU A 100 0.51 -2.58 4.73
CA LEU A 100 1.72 -1.76 4.81
C LEU A 100 2.68 -2.27 5.89
N ILE A 101 2.15 -2.70 7.04
CA ILE A 101 2.94 -3.31 8.12
C ILE A 101 3.66 -4.56 7.61
N ASP A 102 2.99 -5.43 6.85
CA ASP A 102 3.65 -6.61 6.29
C ASP A 102 4.70 -6.25 5.24
N LEU A 103 4.39 -5.34 4.31
CA LEU A 103 5.32 -4.94 3.26
C LEU A 103 6.59 -4.28 3.81
N LEU A 104 6.47 -3.45 4.84
CA LEU A 104 7.59 -2.66 5.39
C LEU A 104 8.30 -3.36 6.54
N GLY A 105 7.57 -4.08 7.39
CA GLY A 105 8.11 -4.70 8.61
C GLY A 105 8.50 -6.17 8.44
N SER A 106 7.74 -6.94 7.65
CA SER A 106 7.88 -8.40 7.61
C SER A 106 8.50 -8.90 6.30
N PHE A 107 8.17 -8.27 5.17
CA PHE A 107 8.51 -8.77 3.86
C PHE A 107 9.87 -8.24 3.38
N GLY A 108 10.42 -8.89 2.37
CA GLY A 108 11.61 -8.41 1.65
C GLY A 108 11.44 -8.39 0.13
N PRO A 109 12.41 -7.85 -0.61
CA PRO A 109 12.45 -8.01 -2.05
C PRO A 109 12.41 -9.49 -2.44
N GLU A 110 11.70 -9.82 -3.51
CA GLU A 110 11.80 -11.14 -4.13
C GLU A 110 13.25 -11.44 -4.52
N PRO A 111 13.77 -12.67 -4.30
CA PRO A 111 15.09 -13.06 -4.75
C PRO A 111 15.35 -12.75 -6.22
N GLY A 112 16.41 -12.00 -6.50
CA GLY A 112 16.76 -11.53 -7.85
C GLY A 112 16.20 -10.16 -8.23
N PHE A 113 15.41 -9.52 -7.36
CA PHE A 113 14.86 -8.17 -7.56
C PHE A 113 15.34 -7.15 -6.52
N GLU A 114 16.32 -7.50 -5.68
CA GLU A 114 16.82 -6.67 -4.59
C GLU A 114 17.30 -5.30 -5.05
N PHE A 115 17.86 -5.21 -6.27
CA PHE A 115 18.40 -3.97 -6.86
C PHE A 115 17.67 -3.52 -8.13
N GLU A 116 16.47 -4.06 -8.36
CA GLU A 116 15.63 -3.76 -9.54
C GLU A 116 14.55 -2.72 -9.23
N GLY A 117 14.60 -2.07 -8.06
CA GLY A 117 13.74 -0.94 -7.75
C GLY A 117 14.12 0.26 -8.62
N ILE A 118 13.12 0.90 -9.22
CA ILE A 118 13.32 2.16 -9.96
C ILE A 118 12.69 3.27 -9.13
N ASP A 119 13.50 4.25 -8.76
CA ASP A 119 13.03 5.47 -8.12
C ASP A 119 12.12 6.23 -9.10
N PRO A 120 10.82 6.42 -8.79
CA PRO A 120 9.90 7.18 -9.63
C PRO A 120 10.26 8.66 -9.81
N GLU A 121 11.04 9.25 -8.90
CA GLU A 121 11.45 10.66 -8.98
C GLU A 121 12.70 10.84 -9.84
N THR A 122 13.69 9.95 -9.69
CA THR A 122 14.99 10.08 -10.38
C THR A 122 15.13 9.17 -11.60
N GLY A 123 14.30 8.13 -11.72
CA GLY A 123 14.39 7.08 -12.73
C GLY A 123 15.57 6.14 -12.55
N LEU A 124 16.32 6.27 -11.44
CA LEU A 124 17.52 5.47 -11.18
C LEU A 124 17.16 4.13 -10.53
N ARG A 125 17.97 3.11 -10.85
CA ARG A 125 17.89 1.82 -10.17
C ARG A 125 18.53 1.90 -8.79
N GLY A 126 17.94 1.22 -7.82
CA GLY A 126 18.44 1.18 -6.46
C GLY A 126 17.97 -0.04 -5.69
N ASP A 127 18.41 -0.12 -4.44
CA ASP A 127 17.93 -1.12 -3.48
C ASP A 127 16.41 -0.98 -3.29
N LEU A 128 15.67 -2.04 -3.63
CA LEU A 128 14.22 -2.02 -3.66
C LEU A 128 13.62 -1.82 -2.26
N ARG A 129 14.26 -2.35 -1.21
CA ARG A 129 13.81 -2.14 0.18
C ARG A 129 14.01 -0.68 0.56
N ALA A 130 15.18 -0.12 0.32
CA ALA A 130 15.47 1.28 0.63
C ALA A 130 14.51 2.23 -0.12
N LEU A 131 14.23 1.95 -1.39
CA LEU A 131 13.25 2.71 -2.17
C LEU A 131 11.84 2.57 -1.59
N LEU A 132 11.38 1.35 -1.29
CA LEU A 132 10.06 1.12 -0.69
C LEU A 132 9.87 1.93 0.59
N HIS A 133 10.84 1.87 1.51
CA HIS A 133 10.80 2.63 2.76
C HIS A 133 10.84 4.14 2.53
N SER A 134 11.74 4.62 1.66
CA SER A 134 11.84 6.04 1.31
C SER A 134 10.52 6.58 0.74
N HIS A 135 9.93 5.90 -0.23
CA HIS A 135 8.67 6.33 -0.84
C HIS A 135 7.47 6.16 0.08
N ALA A 136 7.47 5.19 1.00
CA ALA A 136 6.40 5.04 1.97
C ALA A 136 6.32 6.23 2.95
N ARG A 137 7.37 7.05 3.07
CA ARG A 137 7.35 8.27 3.91
C ARG A 137 6.31 9.30 3.50
N ILE A 138 5.80 9.25 2.26
CA ILE A 138 4.65 10.08 1.86
C ILE A 138 3.43 9.86 2.76
N MET A 139 3.35 8.71 3.44
CA MET A 139 2.25 8.33 4.31
C MET A 139 2.39 8.82 5.75
N VAL A 140 3.56 9.32 6.18
CA VAL A 140 3.79 9.79 7.56
C VAL A 140 2.73 10.79 8.04
N PRO A 141 2.34 11.83 7.26
CA PRO A 141 1.32 12.76 7.73
C PRO A 141 -0.04 12.11 7.97
N VAL A 142 -0.47 11.19 7.09
CA VAL A 142 -1.77 10.52 7.23
C VAL A 142 -1.76 9.48 8.35
N THR A 143 -0.66 8.75 8.53
CA THR A 143 -0.54 7.77 9.64
C THR A 143 -0.55 8.47 11.00
N LEU A 144 0.16 9.60 11.15
CA LEU A 144 0.12 10.41 12.38
C LEU A 144 -1.29 10.97 12.66
N ALA A 145 -2.02 11.39 11.63
CA ALA A 145 -3.39 11.86 11.76
C ALA A 145 -4.33 10.73 12.24
N ILE A 146 -4.20 9.53 11.67
CA ILE A 146 -4.96 8.34 12.09
C ILE A 146 -4.61 7.94 13.53
N ALA A 147 -3.33 7.90 13.88
CA ALA A 147 -2.84 7.54 15.21
C ALA A 147 -3.34 8.49 16.31
N SER A 148 -3.63 9.74 15.95
CA SER A 148 -4.16 10.75 16.86
C SER A 148 -5.67 10.67 17.07
N ASP A 149 -6.40 9.90 16.26
CA ASP A 149 -7.85 9.71 16.40
C ASP A 149 -8.15 8.85 17.64
N ARG A 150 -8.91 9.42 18.58
CA ARG A 150 -9.29 8.76 19.86
C ARG A 150 -10.72 8.23 19.84
N SER A 151 -11.39 8.21 18.69
CA SER A 151 -12.75 7.68 18.61
C SER A 151 -12.78 6.17 18.88
N PRO A 152 -13.71 5.66 19.71
CA PRO A 152 -13.79 4.23 20.02
C PRO A 152 -13.90 3.33 18.78
N ALA A 153 -14.55 3.82 17.73
CA ALA A 153 -14.73 3.10 16.46
C ALA A 153 -13.42 2.90 15.67
N ARG A 154 -12.36 3.69 15.97
CA ARG A 154 -11.11 3.72 15.21
C ARG A 154 -9.87 3.34 16.01
N LEU A 155 -10.06 2.83 17.23
CA LEU A 155 -8.94 2.47 18.12
C LEU A 155 -7.97 1.48 17.48
N ARG A 156 -8.47 0.51 16.70
CA ARG A 156 -7.61 -0.46 16.02
C ARG A 156 -6.77 0.19 14.92
N SER A 157 -7.35 1.02 14.06
CA SER A 157 -6.59 1.74 13.04
C SER A 157 -5.62 2.75 13.65
N ALA A 158 -5.98 3.41 14.75
CA ALA A 158 -5.08 4.32 15.45
C ALA A 158 -3.84 3.59 16.00
N ALA A 159 -4.00 2.38 16.55
CA ALA A 159 -2.88 1.57 17.03
C ALA A 159 -1.94 1.14 15.88
N LEU A 160 -2.50 0.59 14.80
CA LEU A 160 -1.72 0.16 13.62
C LEU A 160 -1.01 1.34 12.95
N ALA A 161 -1.67 2.49 12.86
CA ALA A 161 -1.07 3.69 12.28
C ALA A 161 0.05 4.27 13.14
N ALA A 162 -0.01 4.12 14.47
CA ALA A 162 1.07 4.52 15.36
C ALA A 162 2.31 3.65 15.14
N GLU A 163 2.14 2.33 15.07
CA GLU A 163 3.21 1.37 14.76
C GLU A 163 3.86 1.67 13.41
N LEU A 164 3.05 1.86 12.37
CA LEU A 164 3.55 2.21 11.04
C LEU A 164 4.27 3.57 11.01
N ALA A 165 3.75 4.58 11.74
CA ALA A 165 4.40 5.89 11.79
C ALA A 165 5.77 5.83 12.49
N GLU A 166 5.89 5.05 13.56
CA GLU A 166 7.17 4.81 14.25
C GLU A 166 8.18 4.17 13.30
N ALA A 167 7.82 3.07 12.63
CA ALA A 167 8.69 2.40 11.67
C ALA A 167 9.16 3.33 10.53
N LEU A 168 8.27 4.15 9.97
CA LEU A 168 8.60 5.07 8.88
C LEU A 168 9.53 6.23 9.31
N LEU A 169 9.55 6.58 10.60
CA LEU A 169 10.38 7.64 11.15
C LEU A 169 11.76 7.14 11.61
N GLU A 170 11.85 5.92 12.15
CA GLU A 170 13.13 5.35 12.62
C GLU A 170 14.14 5.14 11.50
N ASP A 171 13.69 4.77 10.30
CA ASP A 171 14.57 4.58 9.13
C ASP A 171 15.18 5.89 8.59
N ALA A 172 14.79 7.06 9.10
CA ALA A 172 15.33 8.35 8.67
C ALA A 172 16.73 8.64 9.23
N ASP A 173 17.11 7.94 10.30
CA ASP A 173 18.35 8.16 11.05
C ASP A 173 19.42 7.07 10.80
N SER A 174 19.17 6.11 9.89
CA SER A 174 20.05 4.97 9.54
C SER A 174 20.75 5.18 8.20
#